data_AF-A0A7W3XTV7-F1
#
_entry.id   AF-A0A7W3XTV7-F1
#
_cell.length_a   1.000
_cell.length_b   1.000
_cell.length_c   1.000
_cell.angle_alpha   90.00
_cell.angle_beta   90.00
_cell.angle_gamma   90.00
#
_symmetry.space_group_name_H-M   'P 1'
#
loop_
_entity.id
_entity.type
_entity.pdbx_description
1 polymer ?
#
loop_
_entity_poly.entity_id
_entity_poly.type
_entity_poly.pdbx_seq_one_letter_code
_entity_poly.pdbx_strand_id
1 'polypeptide(L)'
;MTNLERLQIEIQQSGFTDVELSVFLEESSLSPSEDYNPSSNENKKAIYQTALSCLEAIANNPQLMANRKFDDQSVDDFADSLQNRIDQLERKIRQLPSSDDVGAKSNTFMLFNR
;
A
#
# COMPACT_ATOMS: atom_id res chain seq x y z
N MET A 1 -15.16 8.69 1.25
CA MET A 1 -14.02 8.09 1.96
C MET A 1 -12.80 8.82 1.45
N THR A 2 -12.04 9.43 2.33
CA THR A 2 -10.84 10.19 1.94
C THR A 2 -9.66 9.26 1.67
N ASN A 3 -8.63 9.78 1.01
CA ASN A 3 -7.35 9.08 0.83
C ASN A 3 -6.75 8.67 2.19
N LEU A 4 -6.87 9.53 3.20
CA LEU A 4 -6.42 9.24 4.57
C LEU A 4 -7.16 8.07 5.20
N GLU A 5 -8.49 8.07 5.15
CA GLU A 5 -9.31 6.96 5.66
C GLU A 5 -8.98 5.65 4.93
N ARG A 6 -8.76 5.70 3.60
CA ARG A 6 -8.39 4.52 2.83
C ARG A 6 -7.02 3.97 3.23
N LEU A 7 -6.05 4.85 3.47
CA LEU A 7 -4.70 4.49 3.91
C LEU A 7 -4.72 3.86 5.29
N GLN A 8 -5.46 4.44 6.25
CA GLN A 8 -5.64 3.90 7.60
C GLN A 8 -6.18 2.45 7.57
N ILE A 9 -7.12 2.17 6.67
CA ILE A 9 -7.66 0.81 6.49
C ILE A 9 -6.59 -0.15 5.93
N GLU A 10 -5.64 0.31 5.12
CA GLU A 10 -4.61 -0.57 4.54
C GLU A 10 -3.49 -0.87 5.55
N ILE A 11 -3.09 0.11 6.36
CA ILE A 11 -2.01 -0.03 7.36
C ILE A 11 -2.50 -0.56 8.72
N GLN A 12 -3.80 -0.87 8.86
CA GLN A 12 -4.50 -1.44 10.02
C GLN A 12 -3.72 -1.40 11.35
N GLN A 13 -4.06 -0.43 12.21
CA GLN A 13 -3.56 -0.35 13.60
C GLN A 13 -2.03 -0.39 13.75
N SER A 14 -1.28 0.03 12.72
CA SER A 14 0.16 0.21 12.80
C SER A 14 0.58 1.24 13.85
N GLY A 15 -0.36 2.04 14.39
CA GLY A 15 -0.18 3.03 15.46
C GLY A 15 0.32 4.41 14.99
N PHE A 16 0.26 4.68 13.68
CA PHE A 16 0.56 6.01 13.13
C PHE A 16 -0.56 7.00 13.45
N THR A 17 -0.17 8.25 13.66
CA THR A 17 -1.09 9.37 13.81
C THR A 17 -1.53 9.89 12.44
N ASP A 18 -2.70 10.52 12.39
CA ASP A 18 -3.25 11.10 11.16
C ASP A 18 -2.32 12.14 10.53
N VAL A 19 -1.53 12.83 11.35
CA VAL A 19 -0.53 13.80 10.90
C VAL A 19 0.62 13.11 10.17
N GLU A 20 1.17 12.03 10.73
CA GLU A 20 2.23 11.26 10.08
C GLU A 20 1.76 10.70 8.74
N LEU A 21 0.54 10.14 8.71
CA LEU A 21 -0.06 9.61 7.47
C LEU A 21 -0.32 10.69 6.43
N SER A 22 -0.68 11.90 6.87
CA SER A 22 -0.87 13.03 5.98
C SER A 22 0.43 13.42 5.29
N VAL A 23 1.56 13.43 6.02
CA VAL A 23 2.88 13.71 5.44
C VAL A 23 3.25 12.67 4.39
N PHE A 24 3.08 11.38 4.67
CA PHE A 24 3.38 10.32 3.70
C PHE A 24 2.49 10.41 2.43
N LEU A 25 1.22 10.80 2.58
CA LEU A 25 0.31 11.03 1.45
C LEU A 25 0.78 12.22 0.62
N GLU A 26 1.14 13.33 1.25
CA GLU A 26 1.67 14.52 0.58
C GLU A 26 2.97 14.21 -0.18
N GLU A 27 3.88 13.42 0.39
CA GLU A 27 5.09 12.93 -0.28
C GLU A 27 4.77 12.07 -1.53
N SER A 28 3.65 11.33 -1.47
CA SER A 28 3.15 10.53 -2.59
C SER A 28 2.29 11.34 -3.57
N SER A 29 2.30 12.68 -3.46
CA SER A 29 1.51 13.61 -4.27
C SER A 29 -0.01 13.40 -4.17
N LEU A 30 -0.49 12.88 -3.04
CA LEU A 30 -1.91 12.71 -2.73
C LEU A 30 -2.33 13.68 -1.64
N SER A 31 -3.50 14.31 -1.80
CA SER A 31 -4.07 15.12 -0.74
C SER A 31 -4.79 14.24 0.28
N PRO A 32 -4.51 14.35 1.60
CA PRO A 32 -5.15 13.54 2.63
C PRO A 32 -6.66 13.76 2.72
N SER A 33 -7.10 14.99 2.45
CA SER A 33 -8.50 15.42 2.50
C SER A 33 -9.27 15.18 1.20
N GLU A 34 -8.60 14.75 0.14
CA GLU A 34 -9.24 14.46 -1.14
C GLU A 34 -9.99 13.13 -1.10
N ASP A 35 -11.10 13.07 -1.84
CA ASP A 35 -11.91 11.88 -1.97
C ASP A 35 -11.15 10.78 -2.73
N TYR A 36 -11.09 9.61 -2.11
CA TYR A 36 -10.48 8.44 -2.71
C TYR A 36 -11.26 7.99 -3.95
N ASN A 37 -10.55 7.86 -5.08
CA ASN A 37 -11.13 7.39 -6.33
C ASN A 37 -10.81 5.90 -6.59
N PRO A 38 -11.73 4.96 -6.29
CA PRO A 38 -11.53 3.54 -6.54
C PRO A 38 -11.53 3.18 -8.03
N SER A 39 -11.89 4.08 -8.94
CA SER A 39 -11.85 3.83 -10.38
C SER A 39 -10.49 4.18 -10.99
N SER A 40 -9.70 5.02 -10.32
CA SER A 40 -8.35 5.38 -10.77
C SER A 40 -7.33 4.36 -10.26
N ASN A 41 -6.69 3.65 -11.18
CA ASN A 41 -5.60 2.74 -10.86
C ASN A 41 -4.36 3.50 -10.36
N GLU A 42 -4.15 4.72 -10.84
CA GLU A 42 -3.07 5.60 -10.39
C GLU A 42 -3.26 5.99 -8.92
N ASN A 43 -4.48 6.40 -8.54
CA ASN A 43 -4.78 6.73 -7.14
C ASN A 43 -4.61 5.49 -6.23
N LYS A 44 -5.11 4.32 -6.65
CA LYS A 44 -4.87 3.05 -5.94
C LYS A 44 -3.38 2.74 -5.75
N LYS A 45 -2.61 2.88 -6.83
CA LYS A 45 -1.17 2.59 -6.81
C LYS A 45 -0.45 3.54 -5.88
N ALA A 46 -0.75 4.83 -5.95
CA ALA A 46 -0.18 5.84 -5.07
C ALA A 46 -0.49 5.53 -3.60
N ILE A 47 -1.74 5.21 -3.24
CA ILE A 47 -2.11 4.82 -1.87
C ILE A 47 -1.31 3.59 -1.39
N TYR A 48 -1.15 2.57 -2.23
CA TYR A 48 -0.38 1.38 -1.86
C TYR A 48 1.11 1.66 -1.74
N GLN A 49 1.66 2.54 -2.57
CA GLN A 49 3.05 3.00 -2.45
C GLN A 49 3.24 3.78 -1.15
N THR A 50 2.32 4.66 -0.79
CA THR A 50 2.34 5.36 0.50
C THR A 50 2.31 4.37 1.66
N ALA A 51 1.39 3.39 1.61
CA ALA A 51 1.29 2.35 2.64
C ALA A 51 2.60 1.55 2.76
N LEU A 52 3.22 1.20 1.64
CA LEU A 52 4.52 0.52 1.60
C LEU A 52 5.58 1.35 2.33
N SER A 53 5.74 2.62 1.98
CA SER A 53 6.71 3.53 2.61
C SER A 53 6.49 3.65 4.12
N CYS A 54 5.23 3.72 4.57
CA CYS A 54 4.91 3.74 6.00
C CYS A 54 5.37 2.45 6.72
N LEU A 55 5.13 1.29 6.12
CA LEU A 55 5.52 0.01 6.71
C LEU A 55 7.04 -0.20 6.68
N GLU A 56 7.72 0.24 5.63
CA GLU A 56 9.18 0.25 5.55
C GLU A 56 9.80 1.16 6.60
N ALA A 57 9.20 2.32 6.88
CA ALA A 57 9.65 3.21 7.95
C ALA A 57 9.55 2.53 9.33
N ILE A 58 8.53 1.71 9.57
CA ILE A 58 8.44 0.88 10.79
C ILE A 58 9.52 -0.20 10.78
N ALA A 59 9.67 -0.94 9.67
CA ALA A 59 10.64 -2.03 9.56
C ALA A 59 12.09 -1.56 9.72
N ASN A 60 12.40 -0.34 9.25
CA ASN A 60 13.71 0.28 9.38
C ASN A 60 14.03 0.74 10.81
N ASN A 61 13.04 0.83 11.70
CA ASN A 61 13.24 1.24 13.08
C ASN A 61 12.78 0.19 14.09
N PRO A 62 13.70 -0.64 14.62
CA PRO A 62 13.39 -1.67 15.61
C PRO A 62 12.71 -1.14 16.88
N GLN A 63 12.96 0.12 17.27
CA GLN A 63 12.28 0.73 18.41
C GLN A 63 10.81 1.01 18.13
N LEU A 64 10.47 1.41 16.90
CA LEU A 64 9.07 1.56 16.50
C LEU A 64 8.37 0.19 16.46
N MET A 65 9.04 -0.86 16.00
CA MET A 65 8.49 -2.22 16.05
C MET A 65 8.21 -2.66 17.50
N ALA A 66 9.14 -2.41 18.42
CA ALA A 66 8.98 -2.77 19.82
C ALA A 66 7.88 -1.97 20.54
N ASN A 67 7.66 -0.71 20.15
CA ASN A 67 6.63 0.17 20.74
C ASN A 67 5.22 -0.06 20.16
N ARG A 68 5.13 -0.57 18.93
CA ARG A 68 3.86 -0.76 18.20
C ARG A 68 3.35 -2.21 18.26
N LYS A 69 4.07 -3.14 18.91
CA LYS A 69 3.63 -4.53 19.09
C LYS A 69 2.38 -4.60 19.97
N PHE A 70 1.48 -5.53 19.66
CA PHE A 70 0.42 -5.92 20.60
C PHE A 70 1.05 -6.67 21.79
N ASP A 71 0.57 -6.42 23.01
CA ASP A 71 1.17 -6.93 24.26
C ASP A 71 1.37 -8.46 24.27
N ASP A 72 0.57 -9.20 23.51
CA ASP A 72 0.59 -10.67 23.45
C ASP A 72 1.42 -11.25 22.28
N GLN A 73 1.98 -10.41 21.39
CA GLN A 73 2.74 -10.86 20.22
C GLN A 73 4.25 -10.61 20.41
N SER A 74 5.07 -11.58 20.00
CA SER A 74 6.53 -11.40 20.04
C SER A 74 6.99 -10.39 18.98
N VAL A 75 8.16 -9.78 19.19
CA VAL A 75 8.75 -8.85 18.20
C VAL A 75 9.03 -9.59 16.89
N ASP A 76 9.40 -10.86 16.97
CA ASP A 76 9.67 -11.71 15.81
C ASP A 76 8.38 -12.00 15.02
N ASP A 77 7.30 -12.37 15.71
CA ASP A 77 5.99 -12.58 15.06
C ASP A 77 5.47 -11.28 14.42
N PHE A 78 5.69 -10.13 15.07
CA PHE A 78 5.30 -8.83 14.52
C PHE A 78 6.13 -8.51 13.27
N ALA A 79 7.45 -8.74 13.30
CA ALA A 79 8.34 -8.57 12.17
C ALA A 79 7.90 -9.45 11.00
N ASP A 80 7.58 -10.72 11.24
CA ASP A 80 7.07 -11.63 10.22
C ASP A 80 5.74 -11.14 9.63
N SER A 81 4.80 -10.67 10.46
CA SER A 81 3.53 -10.12 9.98
C SER A 81 3.73 -8.85 9.13
N LEU A 82 4.69 -8.00 9.53
CA LEU A 82 5.02 -6.76 8.84
C LEU A 82 5.66 -7.05 7.48
N GLN A 83 6.63 -7.97 7.42
CA GLN A 83 7.27 -8.38 6.17
C GLN A 83 6.28 -9.04 5.22
N ASN A 84 5.41 -9.93 5.72
CA ASN A 84 4.33 -10.50 4.92
C ASN A 84 3.39 -9.42 4.34
N ARG A 85 3.14 -8.33 5.08
CA ARG A 85 2.31 -7.22 4.61
C ARG A 85 3.01 -6.39 3.54
N ILE A 86 4.30 -6.11 3.71
CA ILE A 86 5.16 -5.46 2.71
C ILE A 86 5.13 -6.27 1.40
N ASP A 87 5.38 -7.57 1.47
CA ASP A 87 5.33 -8.48 0.32
C ASP A 87 3.96 -8.48 -0.40
N GLN A 88 2.86 -8.50 0.37
CA GLN A 88 1.51 -8.44 -0.19
C GLN A 88 1.26 -7.12 -0.93
N LEU A 89 1.69 -6.00 -0.36
CA LEU A 89 1.54 -4.68 -0.98
C LEU A 89 2.39 -4.56 -2.24
N GLU A 90 3.65 -5.00 -2.21
CA GLU A 90 4.50 -5.01 -3.40
C GLU A 90 3.88 -5.83 -4.54
N ARG A 91 3.36 -7.03 -4.22
CA ARG A 91 2.69 -7.88 -5.21
C ARG A 91 1.45 -7.19 -5.78
N LYS A 92 0.64 -6.55 -4.94
CA LYS A 92 -0.53 -5.77 -5.39
C LYS A 92 -0.12 -4.60 -6.29
N ILE A 93 0.93 -3.86 -5.94
CA ILE A 93 1.45 -2.74 -6.75
C ILE A 93 1.92 -3.24 -8.12
N ARG A 94 2.58 -4.41 -8.16
CA ARG A 94 3.02 -5.04 -9.43
C ARG A 94 1.87 -5.61 -10.26
N GLN A 95 0.83 -6.12 -9.61
CA GLN A 95 -0.35 -6.72 -10.27
C GLN A 95 -1.36 -5.68 -10.73
N LEU A 96 -1.31 -4.45 -10.20
CA LEU A 96 -2.13 -3.35 -10.68
C LEU A 96 -1.75 -3.06 -12.14
N PRO A 97 -2.68 -3.21 -13.10
CA PRO A 97 -2.41 -2.82 -14.46
C PRO A 97 -2.15 -1.32 -14.46
N SER A 98 -0.95 -0.92 -14.90
CA SER A 98 -0.71 0.45 -15.32
C SER A 98 -1.77 0.81 -16.36
N SER A 99 -2.24 2.05 -16.38
CA SER A 99 -3.26 2.55 -17.31
C SER A 99 -2.96 2.24 -18.80
N ASP A 100 -1.73 1.81 -19.12
CA ASP A 100 -1.28 1.32 -20.43
C ASP A 100 -1.63 -0.16 -20.77
N ASP A 101 -1.99 -1.02 -19.82
CA ASP A 101 -2.16 -2.47 -20.08
C ASP A 101 -3.55 -2.84 -20.64
N VAL A 102 -4.49 -1.90 -20.66
CA VAL A 102 -5.84 -2.13 -21.23
C VAL A 102 -5.78 -2.29 -22.77
N GLY A 103 -4.65 -1.95 -23.41
CA GLY A 103 -4.44 -2.09 -24.86
C GLY A 103 -3.84 -3.43 -25.33
N ALA A 104 -3.30 -4.26 -24.44
CA ALA A 104 -2.49 -5.44 -24.85
C ALA A 104 -3.20 -6.80 -24.71
N LYS A 105 -4.50 -6.83 -24.40
CA LYS A 105 -5.30 -8.07 -24.30
C LYS A 105 -6.23 -8.33 -25.49
N SER A 106 -5.84 -7.92 -26.68
CA SER A 106 -6.49 -8.39 -27.91
C SER A 106 -5.42 -8.66 -28.96
N ASN A 107 -5.22 -9.93 -29.33
CA ASN A 107 -4.82 -10.42 -30.68
C ASN A 107 -3.93 -11.67 -30.69
N THR A 108 -3.42 -12.19 -29.56
CA THR A 108 -2.61 -13.43 -29.56
C THR A 108 -3.41 -14.71 -29.88
N PHE A 109 -4.75 -14.64 -29.95
CA PHE A 109 -5.59 -15.80 -30.26
C PHE A 109 -5.88 -16.02 -31.77
N MET A 110 -5.36 -15.18 -32.68
CA MET A 110 -5.66 -15.30 -34.12
C MET A 110 -4.55 -15.96 -34.97
N LEU A 111 -3.49 -16.50 -34.37
CA LEU A 111 -2.36 -17.08 -35.14
C LEU A 111 -2.51 -18.58 -35.48
N PHE A 112 -3.63 -19.22 -35.10
CA PHE A 112 -3.92 -20.61 -35.46
C PHE A 112 -5.22 -20.72 -36.25
N ASN A 113 -5.26 -20.10 -37.43
CA ASN A 113 -6.26 -20.43 -38.45
C ASN A 113 -5.68 -20.22 -39.85
N ARG A 114 -4.84 -21.17 -40.28
CA ARG A 114 -4.80 -21.64 -41.68
C ARG A 114 -4.01 -22.93 -41.81
#